data_AF-A0A438NBD3-F1
#
_entry.id   AF-A0A438NBD3-F1
#
_cell.length_a   1.000
_cell.length_b   1.000
_cell.length_c   1.000
_cell.angle_alpha   90.00
_cell.angle_beta   90.00
_cell.angle_gamma   90.00
#
_symmetry.space_group_name_H-M   'P 1'
#
loop_
_entity.id
_entity.type
_entity.pdbx_description
1 polymer ?
#
loop_
_entity_poly.entity_id
_entity_poly.type
_entity_poly.pdbx_seq_one_letter_code
_entity_poly.pdbx_strand_id
1 'polypeptide(L)'
;MKFLLLCAAFFAPWAAAFSFNSYDLGFHGLYPRQHFHSVDLEPPAPKITKWDSRCDTGGSLLLTPRGPWVTGAARGPVILDPRGNLVWMGNGQFEQAMNLNVQKYKGQDYLTFWTKIKKSRNAKHSKKSYVMLDSSYQVAYKIKPHGSGLKADSHEFRITPQGTALVIIYHKRQTDCTELGLGKSCWIQDGVFQEIDIETGKLIFEWRATDHVRMNDVFSSPCRKDGYGTSKKDAFDFFHINSVDKMDNGDYIISARYLHAVACISGKTGEILWQLGGKNNKFQDLDTATDFAWQHHVTWQGNNTLSLFDNHANSVIHGPSQHSKGMIIRLDMDNMTASLIQKYVHPDKILNVSQGSVQIIPESGNVLVGFGNSPTYVEYTADGQVLCNMHYAPHIAFELVDFGLAKSYRVFKSPWVGRPKTVPDVKIKNGKAYVSWNGATEVTGWRLQTAKTLAATDNEFVTVQELQRDGFETSFSLDNTHDYVRIVALDAAKDAMASSVAVKTPGSRSVALRIFLILMLCFALLISTLAASLFFVRRFPAFRQLSKLSDFRARMYRATRRNREYDYETDPLLMNDRDD
;
A
#
# COMPACT_ATOMS: atom_id res chain seq x y z
N MET A 1 -29.65 -42.68 10.62
CA MET A 1 -29.23 -41.76 11.71
C MET A 1 -27.73 -41.81 12.02
N LYS A 2 -27.08 -42.98 12.12
CA LYS A 2 -25.61 -43.08 12.37
C LYS A 2 -24.71 -42.56 11.25
N PHE A 3 -25.17 -42.54 9.99
CA PHE A 3 -24.40 -42.05 8.84
C PHE A 3 -24.36 -40.51 8.74
N LEU A 4 -25.42 -39.82 9.19
CA LEU A 4 -25.47 -38.35 9.21
C LEU A 4 -24.58 -37.74 10.32
N LEU A 5 -24.40 -38.46 11.43
CA LEU A 5 -23.50 -38.05 12.52
C LEU A 5 -22.02 -38.25 12.16
N LEU A 6 -21.68 -39.23 11.30
CA LEU A 6 -20.32 -39.41 10.79
C LEU A 6 -19.92 -38.33 9.78
N CYS A 7 -20.83 -37.88 8.92
CA CYS A 7 -20.56 -36.75 8.01
C CYS A 7 -20.34 -35.44 8.79
N ALA A 8 -21.11 -35.18 9.85
CA ALA A 8 -20.91 -34.00 10.69
C ALA A 8 -19.55 -34.02 11.43
N ALA A 9 -19.07 -35.20 11.82
CA ALA A 9 -17.76 -35.36 12.48
C ALA A 9 -16.55 -35.27 11.53
N PHE A 10 -16.74 -35.54 10.22
CA PHE A 10 -15.69 -35.39 9.20
C PHE A 10 -15.62 -33.97 8.59
N PHE A 11 -16.72 -33.21 8.60
CA PHE A 11 -16.73 -31.82 8.13
C PHE A 11 -16.37 -30.78 9.20
N ALA A 12 -16.55 -31.08 10.48
CA ALA A 12 -16.16 -30.16 11.57
C ALA A 12 -14.65 -29.82 11.60
N PRO A 13 -13.71 -30.74 11.32
CA PRO A 13 -12.28 -30.41 11.24
C PRO A 13 -11.92 -29.63 9.97
N TRP A 14 -12.66 -29.85 8.86
CA TRP A 14 -12.44 -29.15 7.59
C TRP A 14 -13.01 -27.72 7.60
N ALA A 15 -14.16 -27.50 8.26
CA ALA A 15 -14.73 -26.17 8.47
C ALA A 15 -13.94 -25.33 9.50
N ALA A 16 -13.16 -25.98 10.38
CA ALA A 16 -12.23 -25.28 11.27
C ALA A 16 -10.88 -24.96 10.60
N ALA A 17 -10.43 -25.80 9.65
CA ALA A 17 -9.23 -25.55 8.84
C ALA A 17 -9.44 -24.44 7.79
N PHE A 18 -10.66 -24.29 7.28
CA PHE A 18 -11.07 -23.13 6.50
C PHE A 18 -12.10 -22.32 7.29
N SER A 19 -11.62 -21.41 8.13
CA SER A 19 -12.45 -20.29 8.58
C SER A 19 -12.76 -19.40 7.36
N PHE A 20 -13.74 -19.82 6.56
CA PHE A 20 -14.16 -19.11 5.35
C PHE A 20 -14.78 -17.77 5.74
N ASN A 21 -13.95 -16.75 5.89
CA ASN A 21 -14.42 -15.39 6.02
C ASN A 21 -14.59 -14.79 4.60
N SER A 22 -15.60 -13.94 4.43
CA SER A 22 -15.92 -13.36 3.12
C SER A 22 -14.80 -12.48 2.55
N TYR A 23 -13.89 -12.00 3.39
CA TYR A 23 -12.71 -11.23 2.98
C TYR A 23 -11.73 -12.12 2.23
N ASP A 24 -11.36 -13.26 2.80
CA ASP A 24 -10.37 -14.19 2.24
C ASP A 24 -10.90 -15.02 1.07
N LEU A 25 -12.23 -15.10 0.92
CA LEU A 25 -12.87 -15.57 -0.30
C LEU A 25 -12.92 -14.53 -1.42
N GLY A 26 -12.50 -13.28 -1.17
CA GLY A 26 -12.49 -12.21 -2.16
C GLY A 26 -13.86 -11.58 -2.46
N PHE A 27 -14.89 -11.82 -1.64
CA PHE A 27 -16.22 -11.20 -1.83
C PHE A 27 -16.21 -9.68 -1.57
N HIS A 28 -15.20 -9.16 -0.89
CA HIS A 28 -14.96 -7.71 -0.74
C HIS A 28 -14.03 -7.14 -1.82
N GLY A 29 -13.80 -7.91 -2.89
CA GLY A 29 -12.82 -7.61 -3.94
C GLY A 29 -11.44 -8.19 -3.64
N LEU A 30 -10.60 -8.21 -4.67
CA LEU A 30 -9.23 -8.75 -4.60
C LEU A 30 -8.20 -7.75 -4.05
N TYR A 31 -8.64 -6.50 -3.84
CA TYR A 31 -7.95 -5.47 -3.08
C TYR A 31 -9.02 -4.66 -2.33
N PRO A 32 -9.47 -5.14 -1.15
CA PRO A 32 -10.51 -4.47 -0.37
C PRO A 32 -10.09 -3.06 0.05
N ARG A 33 -11.03 -2.11 -0.03
CA ARG A 33 -10.79 -0.69 0.24
C ARG A 33 -11.78 -0.12 1.23
N GLN A 34 -11.35 0.89 1.97
CA GLN A 34 -12.24 1.68 2.82
C GLN A 34 -12.94 2.72 1.95
N HIS A 35 -14.17 3.08 2.34
CA HIS A 35 -14.94 4.12 1.67
C HIS A 35 -15.51 5.06 2.72
N PHE A 36 -15.51 6.35 2.41
CA PHE A 36 -15.95 7.42 3.32
C PHE A 36 -17.06 8.24 2.67
N HIS A 37 -17.82 8.97 3.47
CA HIS A 37 -18.86 9.88 2.97
C HIS A 37 -18.36 11.32 2.81
N SER A 38 -17.46 11.76 3.69
CA SER A 38 -16.87 13.09 3.72
C SER A 38 -15.87 13.34 2.59
N VAL A 39 -15.15 12.31 2.15
CA VAL A 39 -14.09 12.39 1.13
C VAL A 39 -14.14 11.22 0.15
N ASP A 40 -13.62 11.43 -1.05
CA ASP A 40 -13.46 10.40 -2.08
C ASP A 40 -12.05 9.78 -2.01
N LEU A 41 -11.77 9.14 -0.87
CA LEU A 41 -10.51 8.45 -0.59
C LEU A 41 -10.79 6.95 -0.47
N GLU A 42 -9.94 6.13 -1.09
CA GLU A 42 -10.10 4.67 -1.16
C GLU A 42 -8.80 3.95 -0.73
N PRO A 43 -8.36 4.09 0.53
CA PRO A 43 -7.17 3.40 1.04
C PRO A 43 -7.43 1.89 1.16
N PRO A 44 -6.38 1.06 1.30
CA PRO A 44 -6.56 -0.35 1.63
C PRO A 44 -7.38 -0.54 2.91
N ALA A 45 -8.15 -1.62 2.99
CA ALA A 45 -8.82 -2.09 4.19
C ALA A 45 -8.15 -3.38 4.69
N PRO A 46 -7.10 -3.29 5.54
CA PRO A 46 -6.45 -4.47 6.08
C PRO A 46 -7.40 -5.27 6.97
N LYS A 47 -7.31 -6.59 6.87
CA LYS A 47 -7.91 -7.54 7.79
C LYS A 47 -6.90 -7.86 8.89
N ILE A 48 -7.29 -7.64 10.14
CA ILE A 48 -6.52 -8.09 11.31
C ILE A 48 -6.90 -9.54 11.61
N THR A 49 -5.94 -10.46 11.51
CA THR A 49 -6.12 -11.89 11.85
C THR A 49 -5.63 -12.22 13.24
N LYS A 50 -4.66 -11.44 13.76
CA LYS A 50 -4.21 -11.51 15.15
C LYS A 50 -3.96 -10.11 15.69
N TRP A 51 -4.33 -9.89 16.95
CA TRP A 51 -4.15 -8.61 17.63
C TRP A 51 -3.62 -8.79 19.06
N ASP A 52 -2.69 -7.93 19.44
CA ASP A 52 -2.19 -7.76 20.81
C ASP A 52 -2.07 -6.26 21.09
N SER A 53 -2.39 -5.81 22.32
CA SER A 53 -2.30 -4.39 22.68
C SER A 53 -0.88 -3.84 22.60
N ARG A 54 0.15 -4.70 22.66
CA ARG A 54 1.56 -4.33 22.47
C ARG A 54 1.88 -3.84 21.05
N CYS A 55 0.97 -4.02 20.09
CA CYS A 55 1.09 -3.41 18.77
C CYS A 55 0.60 -1.94 18.74
N ASP A 56 -0.03 -1.46 19.80
CA ASP A 56 -0.48 -0.08 19.92
C ASP A 56 0.48 0.74 20.80
N THR A 57 1.77 0.66 20.47
CA THR A 57 2.89 1.30 21.20
C THR A 57 3.19 2.73 20.74
N GLY A 58 2.22 3.35 20.06
CA GLY A 58 2.43 4.59 19.31
C GLY A 58 3.00 4.30 17.91
N GLY A 59 2.75 5.22 16.99
CA GLY A 59 3.18 5.09 15.60
C GLY A 59 2.07 4.68 14.64
N SER A 60 2.29 5.04 13.37
CA SER A 60 1.40 4.75 12.26
C SER A 60 2.11 3.81 11.27
N LEU A 61 1.33 2.94 10.65
CA LEU A 61 1.79 2.06 9.59
C LEU A 61 1.94 2.85 8.28
N LEU A 62 3.09 2.72 7.64
CA LEU A 62 3.44 3.41 6.41
C LEU A 62 3.50 2.39 5.26
N LEU A 63 2.64 2.59 4.26
CA LEU A 63 2.49 1.70 3.12
C LEU A 63 2.58 2.47 1.79
N THR A 64 2.97 1.75 0.75
CA THR A 64 2.92 2.21 -0.63
C THR A 64 2.28 1.13 -1.51
N PRO A 65 0.93 1.03 -1.49
CA PRO A 65 0.24 -0.02 -2.22
C PRO A 65 0.48 0.08 -3.73
N ARG A 66 0.67 -1.07 -4.38
CA ARG A 66 0.91 -1.18 -5.82
C ARG A 66 0.46 -2.55 -6.33
N GLY A 67 0.49 -2.71 -7.65
CA GLY A 67 0.14 -3.95 -8.35
C GLY A 67 -1.00 -3.73 -9.34
N PRO A 68 -1.27 -4.70 -10.21
CA PRO A 68 -2.34 -4.64 -11.20
C PRO A 68 -3.72 -4.32 -10.61
N TRP A 69 -4.03 -4.76 -9.40
CA TRP A 69 -5.34 -4.55 -8.76
C TRP A 69 -5.43 -3.26 -7.95
N VAL A 70 -4.30 -2.64 -7.61
CA VAL A 70 -4.29 -1.34 -6.93
C VAL A 70 -4.44 -0.27 -7.99
N THR A 71 -5.47 0.57 -7.90
CA THR A 71 -5.78 1.61 -8.90
C THR A 71 -5.99 2.98 -8.25
N GLY A 72 -6.00 4.03 -9.07
CA GLY A 72 -6.28 5.40 -8.61
C GLY A 72 -5.26 5.93 -7.60
N ALA A 73 -5.74 6.76 -6.67
CA ALA A 73 -4.93 7.42 -5.64
C ALA A 73 -4.31 6.42 -4.62
N ALA A 74 -4.84 5.20 -4.52
CA ALA A 74 -4.30 4.16 -3.64
C ALA A 74 -2.88 3.72 -4.03
N ARG A 75 -2.41 4.05 -5.25
CA ARG A 75 -1.02 3.85 -5.69
C ARG A 75 -0.02 4.82 -5.05
N GLY A 76 -0.52 5.86 -4.39
CA GLY A 76 0.27 6.82 -3.65
C GLY A 76 0.69 6.32 -2.27
N PRO A 77 1.35 7.19 -1.47
CA PRO A 77 1.71 6.87 -0.10
C PRO A 77 0.46 6.86 0.81
N VAL A 78 0.39 5.90 1.72
CA VAL A 78 -0.72 5.69 2.65
C VAL A 78 -0.17 5.52 4.07
N ILE A 79 -0.78 6.21 5.02
CA ILE A 79 -0.53 6.07 6.46
C ILE A 79 -1.81 5.57 7.10
N LEU A 80 -1.70 4.45 7.82
CA LEU A 80 -2.78 3.87 8.61
C LEU A 80 -2.41 3.90 10.09
N ASP A 81 -3.41 3.93 10.97
CA ASP A 81 -3.17 3.65 12.38
C ASP A 81 -2.87 2.15 12.60
N PRO A 82 -2.44 1.72 13.80
CA PRO A 82 -2.18 0.30 14.07
C PRO A 82 -3.37 -0.63 13.83
N ARG A 83 -4.60 -0.10 13.87
CA ARG A 83 -5.85 -0.83 13.62
C ARG A 83 -6.24 -0.86 12.13
N GLY A 84 -5.45 -0.23 11.26
CA GLY A 84 -5.70 -0.18 9.83
C GLY A 84 -6.67 0.93 9.40
N ASN A 85 -7.08 1.85 10.28
CA ASN A 85 -7.88 3.01 9.87
C ASN A 85 -7.00 4.03 9.14
N LEU A 86 -7.58 4.73 8.18
CA LEU A 86 -6.86 5.80 7.48
C LEU A 86 -6.39 6.90 8.44
N VAL A 87 -5.14 7.31 8.33
CA VAL A 87 -4.61 8.54 8.94
C VAL A 87 -4.38 9.58 7.87
N TRP A 88 -3.68 9.18 6.80
CA TRP A 88 -3.43 10.03 5.64
C TRP A 88 -3.25 9.19 4.38
N MET A 89 -3.70 9.71 3.24
CA MET A 89 -3.23 9.22 1.95
C MET A 89 -2.98 10.37 0.97
N GLY A 90 -2.00 10.16 0.10
CA GLY A 90 -1.72 11.08 -0.99
C GLY A 90 -2.91 11.18 -1.94
N ASN A 91 -3.46 12.39 -2.10
CA ASN A 91 -4.68 12.63 -2.87
C ASN A 91 -4.40 12.71 -4.40
N GLY A 92 -3.74 11.69 -4.95
CA GLY A 92 -3.39 11.58 -6.38
C GLY A 92 -2.22 12.47 -6.85
N GLN A 93 -1.61 13.25 -5.96
CA GLN A 93 -0.43 14.07 -6.26
C GLN A 93 0.79 13.22 -6.66
N PHE A 94 0.87 12.00 -6.12
CA PHE A 94 1.93 11.04 -6.37
C PHE A 94 1.32 9.83 -7.07
N GLU A 95 1.55 9.69 -8.38
CA GLU A 95 0.91 8.65 -9.20
C GLU A 95 1.38 7.25 -8.81
N GLN A 96 2.65 7.13 -8.42
CA GLN A 96 3.19 5.97 -7.74
C GLN A 96 4.13 6.45 -6.63
N ALA A 97 4.10 5.75 -5.50
CA ALA A 97 5.08 5.89 -4.44
C ALA A 97 5.66 4.52 -4.07
N MET A 98 6.89 4.50 -3.56
CA MET A 98 7.54 3.31 -2.99
C MET A 98 8.40 3.75 -1.80
N ASN A 99 8.54 2.90 -0.79
CA ASN A 99 9.34 3.15 0.41
C ASN A 99 8.89 4.37 1.22
N LEU A 100 7.59 4.49 1.52
CA LEU A 100 7.11 5.49 2.47
C LEU A 100 7.66 5.20 3.87
N ASN A 101 8.37 6.18 4.43
CA ASN A 101 8.92 6.10 5.78
C ASN A 101 8.93 7.47 6.45
N VAL A 102 9.15 7.52 7.76
CA VAL A 102 9.50 8.75 8.49
C VAL A 102 11.00 8.75 8.73
N GLN A 103 11.69 9.81 8.31
CA GLN A 103 13.13 9.97 8.56
C GLN A 103 13.42 11.36 9.11
N LYS A 104 14.42 11.44 10.00
CA LYS A 104 14.86 12.71 10.59
C LYS A 104 15.87 13.42 9.69
N TYR A 105 15.66 14.72 9.48
CA TYR A 105 16.61 15.61 8.85
C TYR A 105 16.69 16.92 9.63
N LYS A 106 17.91 17.30 10.08
CA LYS A 106 18.15 18.49 10.91
C LYS A 106 17.20 18.60 12.13
N GLY A 107 16.96 17.47 12.80
CA GLY A 107 16.11 17.38 13.99
C GLY A 107 14.60 17.38 13.71
N GLN A 108 14.17 17.45 12.45
CA GLN A 108 12.76 17.43 12.07
C GLN A 108 12.39 16.12 11.37
N ASP A 109 11.18 15.63 11.61
CA ASP A 109 10.64 14.45 10.94
C ASP A 109 10.06 14.82 9.56
N TYR A 110 10.37 14.00 8.55
CA TYR A 110 9.83 14.13 7.20
C TYR A 110 9.25 12.79 6.74
N LEU A 111 8.13 12.85 6.01
CA LEU A 111 7.69 11.70 5.22
C LEU A 111 8.56 11.59 3.98
N THR A 112 9.24 10.47 3.82
CA THR A 112 10.18 10.21 2.74
C THR A 112 9.68 9.08 1.86
N PHE A 113 9.77 9.24 0.54
CA PHE A 113 9.48 8.16 -0.40
C PHE A 113 10.07 8.46 -1.79
N TRP A 114 10.24 7.40 -2.58
CA TRP A 114 10.41 7.55 -4.03
C TRP A 114 9.05 7.78 -4.68
N THR A 115 8.99 8.63 -5.70
CA THR A 115 7.76 8.83 -6.48
C THR A 115 8.00 8.95 -7.98
N LYS A 116 6.99 8.51 -8.75
CA LYS A 116 6.81 8.81 -10.17
C LYS A 116 5.58 9.72 -10.33
N ILE A 117 5.74 10.84 -11.05
CA ILE A 117 4.65 11.80 -11.34
C ILE A 117 4.23 11.78 -12.82
N LYS A 118 2.97 12.15 -13.11
CA LYS A 118 2.43 12.24 -14.47
C LYS A 118 3.19 13.24 -15.34
N LYS A 119 3.24 12.96 -16.64
CA LYS A 119 3.85 13.83 -17.66
C LYS A 119 3.00 15.10 -17.83
N SER A 120 3.52 16.27 -17.47
CA SER A 120 3.07 17.53 -18.09
C SER A 120 3.57 17.54 -19.53
N ARG A 121 2.76 18.04 -20.50
CA ARG A 121 3.10 18.09 -21.94
C ARG A 121 4.47 18.73 -22.24
N ASN A 122 5.05 19.49 -21.30
CA ASN A 122 6.28 20.26 -21.47
C ASN A 122 7.47 19.84 -20.58
N ALA A 123 7.42 18.72 -19.85
CA ALA A 123 8.48 18.39 -18.89
C ALA A 123 9.75 17.81 -19.57
N LYS A 124 10.89 18.54 -19.46
CA LYS A 124 12.23 18.13 -19.94
C LYS A 124 13.03 17.26 -18.94
N HIS A 125 12.52 16.99 -17.73
CA HIS A 125 13.26 16.29 -16.65
C HIS A 125 12.65 14.94 -16.28
N SER A 126 13.46 14.07 -15.64
CA SER A 126 13.04 12.77 -15.09
C SER A 126 11.78 12.90 -14.24
N LYS A 127 10.80 12.01 -14.48
CA LYS A 127 9.53 11.88 -13.74
C LYS A 127 9.70 11.23 -12.37
N LYS A 128 10.90 10.72 -12.06
CA LYS A 128 11.24 9.96 -10.87
C LYS A 128 12.13 10.81 -9.96
N SER A 129 11.76 10.90 -8.68
CA SER A 129 12.54 11.61 -7.66
C SER A 129 12.23 11.05 -6.28
N TYR A 130 13.12 11.32 -5.33
CA TYR A 130 12.84 11.16 -3.91
C TYR A 130 12.26 12.46 -3.38
N VAL A 131 11.24 12.36 -2.53
CA VAL A 131 10.57 13.53 -1.95
C VAL A 131 10.56 13.42 -0.44
N MET A 132 10.66 14.58 0.20
CA MET A 132 10.49 14.76 1.63
C MET A 132 9.30 15.69 1.85
N LEU A 133 8.24 15.21 2.49
CA LEU A 133 7.11 16.04 2.89
C LEU A 133 7.28 16.49 4.34
N ASP A 134 7.01 17.77 4.59
CA ASP A 134 6.91 18.30 5.94
C ASP A 134 5.61 17.86 6.64
N SER A 135 5.45 18.25 7.91
CA SER A 135 4.24 17.97 8.69
C SER A 135 2.95 18.51 8.06
N SER A 136 3.04 19.51 7.17
CA SER A 136 1.89 20.03 6.42
C SER A 136 1.61 19.31 5.11
N TYR A 137 2.31 18.20 4.86
CA TYR A 137 2.27 17.39 3.64
C TYR A 137 2.71 18.16 2.38
N GLN A 138 3.49 19.23 2.55
CA GLN A 138 4.09 19.97 1.44
C GLN A 138 5.48 19.44 1.13
N VAL A 139 5.85 19.42 -0.15
CA VAL A 139 7.20 18.99 -0.57
C VAL A 139 8.22 20.01 -0.09
N ALA A 140 8.99 19.64 0.93
CA ALA A 140 10.10 20.45 1.45
C ALA A 140 11.37 20.24 0.64
N TYR A 141 11.68 18.98 0.31
CA TYR A 141 12.86 18.64 -0.50
C TYR A 141 12.52 17.67 -1.62
N LYS A 142 13.27 17.78 -2.72
CA LYS A 142 13.21 16.87 -3.85
C LYS A 142 14.62 16.50 -4.29
N ILE A 143 14.99 15.24 -4.08
CA ILE A 143 16.33 14.72 -4.35
C ILE A 143 16.30 13.95 -5.67
N LYS A 144 17.36 14.11 -6.44
CA LYS A 144 17.62 13.35 -7.68
C LYS A 144 19.07 12.89 -7.67
N PRO A 145 19.37 11.76 -8.33
CA PRO A 145 20.74 11.36 -8.58
C PRO A 145 21.56 12.46 -9.26
N HIS A 146 22.83 12.55 -8.89
CA HIS A 146 23.80 13.44 -9.50
C HIS A 146 24.36 12.78 -10.79
N GLY A 147 24.45 13.53 -11.88
CA GLY A 147 24.99 13.03 -13.15
C GLY A 147 23.97 12.96 -14.28
N SER A 148 24.44 13.19 -15.51
CA SER A 148 23.57 13.29 -16.68
C SER A 148 22.93 11.94 -17.03
N GLY A 149 21.62 11.93 -17.25
CA GLY A 149 20.87 10.75 -17.67
C GLY A 149 20.57 9.72 -16.58
N LEU A 150 21.06 9.91 -15.35
CA LEU A 150 20.75 9.04 -14.22
C LEU A 150 19.32 9.29 -13.72
N LYS A 151 18.67 8.23 -13.24
CA LYS A 151 17.27 8.24 -12.80
C LYS A 151 17.18 7.73 -11.37
N ALA A 152 16.37 8.40 -10.56
CA ALA A 152 16.04 7.94 -9.21
C ALA A 152 15.40 6.56 -9.29
N ASP A 153 15.99 5.58 -8.61
CA ASP A 153 15.47 4.24 -8.51
C ASP A 153 14.61 4.06 -7.24
N SER A 154 13.61 3.19 -7.31
CA SER A 154 12.64 3.03 -6.24
C SER A 154 13.14 2.23 -5.04
N HIS A 155 14.27 1.51 -5.13
CA HIS A 155 14.63 0.50 -4.14
C HIS A 155 15.09 1.10 -2.79
N GLU A 156 15.78 2.25 -2.79
CA GLU A 156 16.28 2.86 -1.55
C GLU A 156 16.26 4.39 -1.54
N PHE A 157 15.93 4.94 -0.37
CA PHE A 157 16.09 6.35 -0.01
C PHE A 157 16.32 6.48 1.49
N ARG A 158 17.58 6.67 1.89
CA ARG A 158 18.00 6.68 3.29
C ARG A 158 18.67 8.01 3.63
N ILE A 159 18.22 8.68 4.68
CA ILE A 159 18.84 9.90 5.20
C ILE A 159 19.89 9.50 6.25
N THR A 160 21.10 10.00 6.11
CA THR A 160 22.17 9.79 7.08
C THR A 160 22.09 10.82 8.22
N PRO A 161 22.68 10.53 9.39
CA PRO A 161 22.79 11.50 10.48
C PRO A 161 23.51 12.80 10.09
N GLN A 162 24.34 12.77 9.04
CA GLN A 162 25.08 13.93 8.53
C GLN A 162 24.24 14.83 7.62
N GLY A 163 22.97 14.49 7.36
CA GLY A 163 22.10 15.27 6.49
C GLY A 163 22.33 15.03 5.00
N THR A 164 22.86 13.88 4.64
CA THR A 164 22.99 13.41 3.26
C THR A 164 21.93 12.35 2.95
N ALA A 165 21.71 12.08 1.68
CA ALA A 165 20.80 11.06 1.18
C ALA A 165 21.59 9.96 0.45
N LEU A 166 21.37 8.71 0.83
CA LEU A 166 21.78 7.54 0.07
C LEU A 166 20.67 7.16 -0.90
N VAL A 167 21.05 7.01 -2.17
CA VAL A 167 20.11 6.71 -3.27
C VAL A 167 20.72 5.65 -4.19
N ILE A 168 19.85 4.80 -4.73
CA ILE A 168 20.25 3.76 -5.70
C ILE A 168 19.94 4.20 -7.13
N ILE A 169 20.74 3.71 -8.07
CA ILE A 169 20.62 3.99 -9.50
C ILE A 169 20.92 2.70 -10.28
N TYR A 170 20.08 2.41 -11.27
CA TYR A 170 20.35 1.38 -12.27
C TYR A 170 20.78 2.04 -13.57
N HIS A 171 22.07 1.98 -13.88
CA HIS A 171 22.64 2.65 -15.05
C HIS A 171 22.77 1.67 -16.23
N LYS A 172 21.96 1.88 -17.27
CA LYS A 172 21.99 1.08 -18.50
C LYS A 172 23.17 1.47 -19.39
N ARG A 173 24.16 0.58 -19.54
CA ARG A 173 25.39 0.82 -20.33
C ARG A 173 25.88 -0.44 -21.02
N GLN A 174 26.77 -0.27 -22.00
CA GLN A 174 27.54 -1.38 -22.56
C GLN A 174 28.82 -1.61 -21.76
N THR A 175 29.24 -2.86 -21.68
CA THR A 175 30.50 -3.28 -21.06
C THR A 175 30.94 -4.64 -21.62
N ASP A 176 32.18 -5.04 -21.35
CA ASP A 176 32.63 -6.40 -21.62
C ASP A 176 31.89 -7.37 -20.68
N CYS A 177 31.19 -8.34 -21.27
CA CYS A 177 30.40 -9.36 -20.57
C CYS A 177 30.91 -10.77 -20.91
N THR A 178 32.19 -10.89 -21.29
CA THR A 178 32.81 -12.16 -21.63
C THR A 178 32.74 -13.15 -20.46
N GLU A 179 32.90 -12.67 -19.21
CA GLU A 179 32.73 -13.48 -18.00
C GLU A 179 31.34 -14.13 -17.95
N LEU A 180 30.28 -13.38 -18.27
CA LEU A 180 28.90 -13.88 -18.31
C LEU A 180 28.59 -14.77 -19.54
N GLY A 181 29.55 -14.98 -20.45
CA GLY A 181 29.32 -15.68 -21.71
C GLY A 181 28.47 -14.91 -22.72
N LEU A 182 28.25 -13.60 -22.52
CA LEU A 182 27.43 -12.73 -23.39
C LEU A 182 28.25 -11.99 -24.46
N GLY A 183 29.56 -12.24 -24.51
CA GLY A 183 30.49 -11.65 -25.47
C GLY A 183 31.13 -10.34 -25.00
N LYS A 184 32.05 -9.81 -25.82
CA LYS A 184 32.90 -8.65 -25.51
C LYS A 184 32.17 -7.31 -25.35
N SER A 185 30.88 -7.28 -25.66
CA SER A 185 30.04 -6.11 -25.51
C SER A 185 28.59 -6.54 -25.35
N CYS A 186 28.05 -6.39 -24.14
CA CYS A 186 26.62 -6.56 -23.87
C CYS A 186 26.06 -5.35 -23.13
N TRP A 187 24.72 -5.20 -23.13
CA TRP A 187 24.04 -4.19 -22.32
C TRP A 187 23.73 -4.73 -20.94
N ILE A 188 24.14 -4.00 -19.90
CA ILE A 188 23.81 -4.31 -18.50
C ILE A 188 23.05 -3.18 -17.82
N GLN A 189 22.34 -3.50 -16.75
CA GLN A 189 21.89 -2.55 -15.75
C GLN A 189 22.91 -2.57 -14.60
N ASP A 190 23.76 -1.56 -14.58
CA ASP A 190 24.83 -1.47 -13.59
C ASP A 190 24.30 -0.89 -12.28
N GLY A 191 24.59 -1.56 -11.17
CA GLY A 191 24.16 -1.16 -9.84
C GLY A 191 25.07 -0.06 -9.30
N VAL A 192 24.48 1.09 -8.99
CA VAL A 192 25.20 2.26 -8.47
C VAL A 192 24.46 2.76 -7.23
N PHE A 193 25.20 3.25 -6.24
CA PHE A 193 24.61 4.11 -5.21
C PHE A 193 25.41 5.40 -5.08
N GLN A 194 24.72 6.44 -4.63
CA GLN A 194 25.30 7.76 -4.37
C GLN A 194 24.95 8.21 -2.96
N GLU A 195 25.87 8.91 -2.32
CA GLU A 195 25.60 9.79 -1.19
C GLU A 195 25.55 11.23 -1.70
N ILE A 196 24.46 11.94 -1.43
CA ILE A 196 24.20 13.28 -1.94
C ILE A 196 23.86 14.20 -0.76
N ASP A 197 24.49 15.36 -0.67
CA ASP A 197 24.09 16.38 0.31
C ASP A 197 22.69 16.91 -0.02
N ILE A 198 21.77 16.83 0.95
CA ILE A 198 20.34 17.13 0.72
C ILE A 198 20.12 18.62 0.41
N GLU A 199 20.90 19.50 1.04
CA GLU A 199 20.74 20.95 0.93
C GLU A 199 21.27 21.48 -0.41
N THR A 200 22.47 21.04 -0.78
CA THR A 200 23.23 21.57 -1.91
C THR A 200 23.08 20.73 -3.18
N GLY A 201 22.65 19.48 -3.06
CA GLY A 201 22.63 18.51 -4.16
C GLY A 201 24.03 18.05 -4.60
N LYS A 202 25.08 18.36 -3.83
CA LYS A 202 26.46 17.97 -4.13
C LYS A 202 26.63 16.45 -3.95
N LEU A 203 27.28 15.81 -4.91
CA LEU A 203 27.72 14.43 -4.78
C LEU A 203 28.84 14.33 -3.73
N ILE A 204 28.67 13.46 -2.75
CA ILE A 204 29.65 13.17 -1.70
C ILE A 204 30.42 11.89 -2.03
N PHE A 205 29.70 10.86 -2.48
CA PHE A 205 30.28 9.56 -2.79
C PHE A 205 29.47 8.88 -3.89
N GLU A 206 30.14 8.15 -4.79
CA GLU A 206 29.51 7.26 -5.78
C GLU A 206 30.26 5.93 -5.77
N TRP A 207 29.51 4.83 -5.82
CA TRP A 207 30.07 3.48 -5.97
C TRP A 207 29.32 2.74 -7.06
N ARG A 208 30.06 1.94 -7.83
CA ARG A 208 29.56 1.23 -9.01
C ARG A 208 29.97 -0.23 -8.97
N ALA A 209 29.01 -1.13 -9.14
CA ALA A 209 29.25 -2.57 -9.02
C ALA A 209 30.33 -3.07 -9.99
N THR A 210 30.30 -2.66 -11.26
CA THR A 210 31.29 -3.12 -12.26
C THR A 210 32.74 -2.73 -11.96
N ASP A 211 32.99 -1.75 -11.10
CA ASP A 211 34.35 -1.35 -10.73
C ASP A 211 34.95 -2.24 -9.62
N HIS A 212 34.11 -3.03 -8.93
CA HIS A 212 34.49 -3.75 -7.71
C HIS A 212 34.04 -5.22 -7.66
N VAL A 213 33.12 -5.64 -8.51
CA VAL A 213 32.49 -6.97 -8.49
C VAL A 213 32.72 -7.68 -9.81
N ARG A 214 33.24 -8.91 -9.74
CA ARG A 214 33.39 -9.77 -10.92
C ARG A 214 32.02 -10.28 -11.36
N MET A 215 31.77 -10.30 -12.66
CA MET A 215 30.47 -10.72 -13.15
C MET A 215 30.24 -12.22 -12.95
N ASN A 216 31.30 -13.02 -12.89
CA ASN A 216 31.20 -14.44 -12.56
C ASN A 216 30.80 -14.74 -11.12
N ASP A 217 30.77 -13.75 -10.22
CA ASP A 217 30.36 -13.96 -8.83
C ASP A 217 28.82 -14.03 -8.68
N VAL A 218 28.06 -13.63 -9.71
CA VAL A 218 26.59 -13.61 -9.69
C VAL A 218 25.98 -15.02 -9.80
N PHE A 219 24.76 -15.18 -9.30
CA PHE A 219 23.95 -16.39 -9.36
C PHE A 219 22.76 -16.27 -10.32
N SER A 220 22.43 -15.07 -10.79
CA SER A 220 21.39 -14.87 -11.79
C SER A 220 21.93 -15.13 -13.20
N SER A 221 21.02 -15.47 -14.11
CA SER A 221 21.31 -15.66 -15.53
C SER A 221 20.35 -14.82 -16.38
N PRO A 222 20.77 -14.43 -17.60
CA PRO A 222 19.92 -13.71 -18.53
C PRO A 222 18.59 -14.41 -18.79
N CYS A 223 17.50 -13.69 -18.63
CA CYS A 223 16.15 -14.22 -18.83
C CYS A 223 15.17 -13.08 -19.16
N ARG A 224 13.92 -13.41 -19.52
CA ARG A 224 12.90 -12.38 -19.83
C ARG A 224 12.70 -11.36 -18.71
N LYS A 225 12.79 -11.79 -17.44
CA LYS A 225 12.64 -10.92 -16.27
C LYS A 225 13.81 -9.96 -16.11
N ASP A 226 15.04 -10.44 -16.31
CA ASP A 226 16.27 -9.70 -15.99
C ASP A 226 16.90 -9.02 -17.22
N GLY A 227 16.49 -9.41 -18.43
CA GLY A 227 17.03 -8.96 -19.72
C GLY A 227 18.05 -9.94 -20.30
N TYR A 228 18.16 -10.01 -21.63
CA TYR A 228 19.16 -10.85 -22.31
C TYR A 228 20.46 -10.11 -22.65
N GLY A 229 20.54 -8.81 -22.38
CA GLY A 229 21.71 -7.97 -22.63
C GLY A 229 21.92 -7.61 -24.10
N THR A 230 20.92 -7.84 -24.95
CA THR A 230 21.02 -7.66 -26.41
C THR A 230 20.85 -6.21 -26.86
N SER A 231 20.21 -5.36 -26.04
CA SER A 231 19.97 -3.95 -26.33
C SER A 231 19.82 -3.13 -25.05
N LYS A 232 19.84 -1.80 -25.15
CA LYS A 232 19.60 -0.92 -23.99
C LYS A 232 18.25 -1.16 -23.30
N LYS A 233 17.20 -1.49 -24.09
CA LYS A 233 15.88 -1.81 -23.53
C LYS A 233 15.88 -3.14 -22.78
N ASP A 234 16.64 -4.10 -23.31
CA ASP A 234 16.80 -5.47 -22.82
C ASP A 234 18.10 -5.67 -22.01
N ALA A 235 18.62 -4.61 -21.39
CA ALA A 235 19.85 -4.68 -20.63
C ALA A 235 19.74 -5.67 -19.46
N PHE A 236 20.72 -6.57 -19.32
CA PHE A 236 20.74 -7.60 -18.29
C PHE A 236 21.04 -7.00 -16.91
N ASP A 237 20.15 -7.23 -15.96
CA ASP A 237 20.38 -6.90 -14.55
C ASP A 237 21.27 -7.96 -13.92
N PHE A 238 22.57 -7.68 -13.82
CA PHE A 238 23.55 -8.65 -13.32
C PHE A 238 23.74 -8.58 -11.80
N PHE A 239 23.56 -7.40 -11.18
CA PHE A 239 23.94 -7.16 -9.78
C PHE A 239 22.75 -7.03 -8.82
N HIS A 240 21.71 -6.29 -9.24
CA HIS A 240 20.50 -6.01 -8.47
C HIS A 240 20.73 -5.54 -7.02
N ILE A 241 21.22 -4.30 -6.86
CA ILE A 241 21.29 -3.63 -5.56
C ILE A 241 19.92 -3.14 -5.11
N ASN A 242 19.49 -3.48 -3.88
CA ASN A 242 18.14 -3.13 -3.42
C ASN A 242 18.07 -2.45 -2.05
N SER A 243 19.21 -2.25 -1.39
CA SER A 243 19.34 -1.44 -0.18
C SER A 243 20.78 -1.00 0.01
N VAL A 244 20.93 0.16 0.64
CA VAL A 244 22.19 0.75 1.09
C VAL A 244 21.93 1.47 2.41
N ASP A 245 22.82 1.28 3.38
CA ASP A 245 22.82 1.99 4.64
C ASP A 245 24.25 2.43 4.99
N LYS A 246 24.40 3.38 5.91
CA LYS A 246 25.71 3.90 6.33
C LYS A 246 25.97 3.50 7.78
N MET A 247 27.14 2.91 8.02
CA MET A 247 27.58 2.50 9.35
C MET A 247 28.18 3.69 10.11
N ASP A 248 28.34 3.52 11.43
CA ASP A 248 28.80 4.57 12.34
C ASP A 248 30.23 5.07 12.01
N ASN A 249 31.05 4.21 11.40
CA ASN A 249 32.41 4.53 10.98
C ASN A 249 32.50 5.24 9.62
N GLY A 250 31.37 5.44 8.95
CA GLY A 250 31.27 6.10 7.63
C GLY A 250 31.38 5.16 6.43
N ASP A 251 31.60 3.87 6.63
CA ASP A 251 31.52 2.85 5.59
C ASP A 251 30.05 2.52 5.26
N TYR A 252 29.81 1.87 4.12
CA TYR A 252 28.47 1.53 3.67
C TYR A 252 28.22 0.03 3.76
N ILE A 253 26.98 -0.35 3.98
CA ILE A 253 26.52 -1.73 3.84
C ILE A 253 25.47 -1.79 2.75
N ILE A 254 25.59 -2.76 1.84
CA ILE A 254 24.67 -2.93 0.72
C ILE A 254 24.13 -4.34 0.66
N SER A 255 22.90 -4.47 0.16
CA SER A 255 22.34 -5.74 -0.27
C SER A 255 22.60 -5.95 -1.75
N ALA A 256 23.36 -6.98 -2.08
CA ALA A 256 23.61 -7.44 -3.44
C ALA A 256 22.77 -8.70 -3.70
N ARG A 257 21.56 -8.50 -4.22
CA ARG A 257 20.55 -9.57 -4.33
C ARG A 257 21.04 -10.73 -5.20
N TYR A 258 21.68 -10.44 -6.34
CA TYR A 258 22.10 -11.48 -7.30
C TYR A 258 23.44 -12.14 -6.95
N LEU A 259 24.06 -11.69 -5.86
CA LEU A 259 25.22 -12.35 -5.25
C LEU A 259 24.81 -13.22 -4.05
N HIS A 260 23.55 -13.15 -3.61
CA HIS A 260 23.08 -13.71 -2.34
C HIS A 260 23.94 -13.22 -1.17
N ALA A 261 24.29 -11.92 -1.17
CA ALA A 261 25.30 -11.41 -0.28
C ALA A 261 25.02 -10.00 0.26
N VAL A 262 25.50 -9.77 1.47
CA VAL A 262 25.68 -8.44 2.05
C VAL A 262 27.15 -8.06 1.89
N ALA A 263 27.42 -6.85 1.42
CA ALA A 263 28.78 -6.34 1.26
C ALA A 263 28.99 -5.04 2.04
N CYS A 264 30.14 -4.94 2.69
CA CYS A 264 30.61 -3.70 3.31
C CYS A 264 31.59 -2.99 2.38
N ILE A 265 31.35 -1.72 2.13
CA ILE A 265 32.08 -0.89 1.19
C ILE A 265 32.78 0.22 1.96
N SER A 266 34.08 0.38 1.75
CA SER A 266 34.82 1.47 2.36
C SER A 266 34.27 2.82 1.91
N GLY A 267 33.91 3.67 2.87
CA GLY A 267 33.48 5.04 2.60
C GLY A 267 34.60 5.96 2.11
N LYS A 268 35.85 5.48 2.12
CA LYS A 268 37.05 6.22 1.69
C LYS A 268 37.55 5.76 0.32
N THR A 269 37.65 4.45 0.10
CA THR A 269 38.28 3.89 -1.11
C THR A 269 37.26 3.27 -2.08
N GLY A 270 36.05 2.96 -1.63
CA GLY A 270 35.07 2.19 -2.41
C GLY A 270 35.36 0.69 -2.48
N GLU A 271 36.42 0.20 -1.86
CA GLU A 271 36.75 -1.22 -1.84
C GLU A 271 35.76 -2.03 -1.00
N ILE A 272 35.51 -3.27 -1.40
CA ILE A 272 34.73 -4.23 -0.61
C ILE A 272 35.61 -4.73 0.55
N LEU A 273 35.29 -4.33 1.77
CA LEU A 273 36.05 -4.68 2.98
C LEU A 273 35.76 -6.13 3.40
N TRP A 274 34.49 -6.52 3.36
CA TRP A 274 34.06 -7.88 3.64
C TRP A 274 32.72 -8.17 2.96
N GLN A 275 32.42 -9.47 2.81
CA GLN A 275 31.17 -9.98 2.28
C GLN A 275 30.62 -11.07 3.22
N LEU A 276 29.33 -11.00 3.53
CA LEU A 276 28.57 -12.04 4.22
C LEU A 276 27.68 -12.76 3.21
N GLY A 277 27.80 -14.08 3.12
CA GLY A 277 27.10 -14.89 2.11
C GLY A 277 27.73 -14.83 0.72
N GLY A 278 27.12 -15.51 -0.25
CA GLY A 278 27.60 -15.60 -1.63
C GLY A 278 28.96 -16.31 -1.80
N LYS A 279 29.55 -16.19 -3.00
CA LYS A 279 30.80 -16.92 -3.36
C LYS A 279 32.05 -16.40 -2.65
N ASN A 280 32.05 -15.14 -2.21
CA ASN A 280 33.20 -14.47 -1.59
C ASN A 280 33.01 -14.27 -0.07
N ASN A 281 32.16 -15.09 0.57
CA ASN A 281 31.87 -15.01 1.99
C ASN A 281 33.16 -15.02 2.83
N LYS A 282 33.23 -14.11 3.82
CA LYS A 282 34.36 -13.98 4.75
C LYS A 282 34.06 -14.50 6.15
N PHE A 283 32.82 -14.89 6.44
CA PHE A 283 32.40 -15.26 7.78
C PHE A 283 32.16 -16.76 7.92
N GLN A 284 32.70 -17.37 8.96
CA GLN A 284 32.25 -18.70 9.36
C GLN A 284 30.82 -18.60 9.92
N ASP A 285 29.90 -19.38 9.36
CA ASP A 285 28.53 -19.46 9.85
C ASP A 285 28.46 -20.36 11.10
N LEU A 286 27.92 -19.81 12.19
CA LEU A 286 27.76 -20.54 13.46
C LEU A 286 26.34 -21.07 13.67
N ASP A 287 25.32 -20.46 13.05
CA ASP A 287 23.92 -20.81 13.29
C ASP A 287 22.99 -20.37 12.15
N THR A 288 23.28 -20.79 10.91
CA THR A 288 22.49 -20.47 9.71
C THR A 288 22.37 -18.97 9.41
N ALA A 289 23.31 -18.17 9.90
CA ALA A 289 23.38 -16.72 9.68
C ALA A 289 23.64 -16.37 8.21
N THR A 290 24.25 -17.28 7.45
CA THR A 290 24.53 -17.12 6.02
C THR A 290 23.52 -17.84 5.12
N ASP A 291 22.53 -18.52 5.70
CA ASP A 291 21.46 -19.20 4.98
C ASP A 291 20.36 -18.21 4.53
N PHE A 292 20.73 -17.34 3.62
CA PHE A 292 19.81 -16.42 2.94
C PHE A 292 20.15 -16.31 1.45
N ALA A 293 19.14 -15.99 0.65
CA ALA A 293 19.31 -15.77 -0.78
C ALA A 293 18.28 -14.75 -1.30
N TRP A 294 18.67 -14.00 -2.33
CA TRP A 294 17.81 -13.01 -2.97
C TRP A 294 17.27 -11.93 -2.01
N GLN A 295 17.99 -11.66 -0.94
CA GLN A 295 17.59 -10.85 0.20
C GLN A 295 17.32 -9.37 -0.13
N HIS A 296 16.50 -8.72 0.70
CA HIS A 296 16.17 -7.30 0.63
C HIS A 296 16.38 -6.60 1.98
N HIS A 297 16.45 -5.27 1.93
CA HIS A 297 16.41 -4.37 3.09
C HIS A 297 17.43 -4.73 4.18
N VAL A 298 18.70 -4.73 3.77
CA VAL A 298 19.81 -4.83 4.72
C VAL A 298 20.00 -3.47 5.39
N THR A 299 19.99 -3.44 6.71
CA THR A 299 20.21 -2.22 7.49
C THR A 299 21.12 -2.48 8.66
N TRP A 300 21.99 -1.51 8.96
CA TRP A 300 22.90 -1.59 10.10
C TRP A 300 22.16 -1.24 11.38
N GLN A 301 22.26 -2.09 12.41
CA GLN A 301 21.61 -1.88 13.71
C GLN A 301 22.59 -1.34 14.77
N GLY A 302 23.86 -1.15 14.44
CA GLY A 302 24.92 -0.87 15.40
C GLY A 302 25.49 -2.14 16.04
N ASN A 303 26.60 -2.01 16.78
CA ASN A 303 27.22 -3.10 17.55
C ASN A 303 27.42 -4.39 16.74
N ASN A 304 27.95 -4.28 15.52
CA ASN A 304 28.17 -5.39 14.60
C ASN A 304 26.92 -6.24 14.32
N THR A 305 25.74 -5.63 14.41
CA THR A 305 24.45 -6.28 14.17
C THR A 305 23.79 -5.68 12.95
N LEU A 306 23.21 -6.52 12.11
CA LEU A 306 22.44 -6.11 10.94
C LEU A 306 21.10 -6.82 10.92
N SER A 307 20.11 -6.20 10.27
CA SER A 307 18.86 -6.85 9.91
C SER A 307 18.75 -7.01 8.41
N LEU A 308 18.06 -8.07 7.95
CA LEU A 308 17.74 -8.29 6.55
C LEU A 308 16.45 -9.08 6.39
N PHE A 309 15.81 -8.94 5.23
CA PHE A 309 14.70 -9.80 4.82
C PHE A 309 15.20 -10.84 3.82
N ASP A 310 15.22 -12.11 4.22
CA ASP A 310 15.55 -13.24 3.35
C ASP A 310 14.32 -13.67 2.56
N ASN A 311 14.34 -13.38 1.26
CA ASN A 311 13.32 -13.84 0.33
C ASN A 311 13.42 -15.35 0.10
N HIS A 312 14.63 -15.91 0.12
CA HIS A 312 14.95 -17.30 -0.14
C HIS A 312 14.53 -17.84 -1.52
N ALA A 313 14.01 -16.98 -2.41
CA ALA A 313 13.46 -17.38 -3.69
C ALA A 313 13.47 -16.29 -4.75
N ASN A 314 13.43 -16.75 -6.01
CA ASN A 314 13.30 -15.92 -7.20
C ASN A 314 12.21 -16.44 -8.17
N SER A 315 11.46 -17.48 -7.78
CA SER A 315 10.36 -18.10 -8.54
C SER A 315 9.15 -18.31 -7.62
N VAL A 316 7.94 -18.16 -8.18
CA VAL A 316 6.67 -18.23 -7.44
C VAL A 316 6.25 -19.66 -7.11
N ILE A 317 6.75 -20.66 -7.85
CA ILE A 317 6.48 -22.07 -7.62
C ILE A 317 7.57 -22.64 -6.73
N HIS A 318 7.19 -23.17 -5.57
CA HIS A 318 8.10 -23.65 -4.54
C HIS A 318 7.49 -24.81 -3.75
N GLY A 319 8.35 -25.59 -3.08
CA GLY A 319 7.91 -26.63 -2.16
C GLY A 319 7.46 -26.05 -0.80
N PRO A 320 6.59 -26.74 -0.05
CA PRO A 320 6.07 -26.25 1.24
C PRO A 320 7.12 -26.03 2.34
N SER A 321 8.34 -26.53 2.17
CA SER A 321 9.44 -26.36 3.13
C SER A 321 10.16 -25.01 3.01
N GLN A 322 9.96 -24.26 1.92
CA GLN A 322 10.62 -22.98 1.67
C GLN A 322 9.71 -21.81 2.05
N HIS A 323 10.20 -20.91 2.90
CA HIS A 323 9.49 -19.70 3.30
C HIS A 323 10.46 -18.55 3.51
N SER A 324 9.97 -17.32 3.33
CA SER A 324 10.76 -16.12 3.58
C SER A 324 10.83 -15.83 5.08
N LYS A 325 11.89 -15.13 5.49
CA LYS A 325 12.15 -14.83 6.89
C LYS A 325 12.81 -13.47 7.07
N GLY A 326 12.37 -12.70 8.06
CA GLY A 326 13.18 -11.61 8.60
C GLY A 326 14.33 -12.19 9.43
N MET A 327 15.51 -11.59 9.41
CA MET A 327 16.69 -12.07 10.16
C MET A 327 17.39 -10.91 10.85
N ILE A 328 17.88 -11.17 12.07
CA ILE A 328 18.85 -10.32 12.79
C ILE A 328 20.12 -11.14 12.95
N ILE A 329 21.24 -10.62 12.46
CA ILE A 329 22.53 -11.31 12.43
C ILE A 329 23.55 -10.48 13.19
N ARG A 330 24.33 -11.14 14.04
CA ARG A 330 25.51 -10.56 14.69
C ARG A 330 26.78 -11.04 14.00
N LEU A 331 27.70 -10.13 13.81
CA LEU A 331 29.03 -10.37 13.27
C LEU A 331 30.07 -10.24 14.38
N ASP A 332 30.99 -11.19 14.42
CA ASP A 332 32.25 -11.07 15.14
C ASP A 332 33.33 -10.74 14.10
N MET A 333 33.81 -9.49 14.13
CA MET A 333 34.80 -9.00 13.16
C MET A 333 36.23 -9.46 13.49
N ASP A 334 36.49 -9.87 14.72
CA ASP A 334 37.82 -10.32 15.14
C ASP A 334 38.02 -11.79 14.73
N ASN A 335 37.01 -12.63 14.99
CA ASN A 335 37.03 -14.05 14.62
C ASN A 335 36.47 -14.31 13.21
N MET A 336 35.89 -13.29 12.57
CA MET A 336 35.18 -13.40 11.29
C MET A 336 34.12 -14.51 11.33
N THR A 337 33.22 -14.44 12.31
CA THR A 337 32.09 -15.37 12.44
C THR A 337 30.76 -14.63 12.37
N ALA A 338 29.69 -15.33 11.95
CA ALA A 338 28.34 -14.80 11.90
C ALA A 338 27.38 -15.70 12.68
N SER A 339 26.49 -15.10 13.48
CA SER A 339 25.48 -15.81 14.26
C SER A 339 24.10 -15.21 14.05
N LEU A 340 23.11 -16.07 13.85
CA LEU A 340 21.72 -15.68 13.81
C LEU A 340 21.24 -15.37 15.23
N ILE A 341 20.83 -14.13 15.49
CA ILE A 341 20.22 -13.77 16.77
C ILE A 341 18.75 -14.22 16.77
N GLN A 342 18.04 -13.90 15.69
CA GLN A 342 16.62 -14.23 15.57
C GLN A 342 16.19 -14.30 14.11
N LYS A 343 15.20 -15.18 13.85
CA LYS A 343 14.42 -15.20 12.61
C LYS A 343 12.93 -14.94 12.87
N TYR A 344 12.28 -14.24 11.95
CA TYR A 344 10.87 -13.91 12.00
C TYR A 344 10.16 -14.48 10.77
N VAL A 345 9.35 -15.51 10.98
CA VAL A 345 8.65 -16.24 9.91
C VAL A 345 7.16 -15.90 9.95
N HIS A 346 6.55 -15.68 8.79
CA HIS A 346 5.10 -15.51 8.71
C HIS A 346 4.38 -16.74 9.30
N PRO A 347 3.29 -16.60 10.07
CA PRO A 347 2.57 -17.73 10.64
C PRO A 347 2.18 -18.81 9.62
N ASP A 348 1.80 -18.38 8.42
CA ASP A 348 1.39 -19.25 7.31
C ASP A 348 2.58 -19.74 6.45
N LYS A 349 3.83 -19.43 6.85
CA LYS A 349 5.06 -19.87 6.16
C LYS A 349 5.06 -19.55 4.65
N ILE A 350 4.69 -18.32 4.31
CA ILE A 350 4.68 -17.85 2.92
C ILE A 350 6.09 -17.63 2.37
N LEU A 351 6.24 -17.78 1.06
CA LEU A 351 7.46 -17.46 0.34
C LEU A 351 7.23 -16.24 -0.56
N ASN A 352 8.13 -15.28 -0.45
CA ASN A 352 8.09 -14.02 -1.17
C ASN A 352 9.25 -13.90 -2.14
N VAL A 353 8.95 -13.81 -3.42
CA VAL A 353 9.97 -13.83 -4.49
C VAL A 353 10.75 -12.51 -4.63
N SER A 354 10.36 -11.45 -3.91
CA SER A 354 11.02 -10.14 -3.95
C SER A 354 10.50 -9.22 -2.86
N GLN A 355 11.22 -8.13 -2.63
CA GLN A 355 10.83 -7.03 -1.74
C GLN A 355 10.75 -7.49 -0.28
N GLY A 356 10.28 -6.60 0.59
CA GLY A 356 10.13 -6.86 2.03
C GLY A 356 11.07 -6.04 2.88
N SER A 357 10.75 -5.97 4.17
CA SER A 357 11.47 -5.20 5.17
C SER A 357 11.45 -5.88 6.52
N VAL A 358 12.51 -5.66 7.28
CA VAL A 358 12.60 -5.90 8.72
C VAL A 358 12.88 -4.56 9.38
N GLN A 359 12.06 -4.19 10.36
CA GLN A 359 12.25 -2.96 11.13
C GLN A 359 12.16 -3.29 12.62
N ILE A 360 13.22 -3.01 13.37
CA ILE A 360 13.15 -2.91 14.83
C ILE A 360 12.52 -1.56 15.15
N ILE A 361 11.36 -1.57 15.82
CA ILE A 361 10.61 -0.36 16.20
C ILE A 361 11.28 0.25 17.44
N PRO A 362 11.91 1.43 17.35
CA PRO A 362 12.70 1.98 18.46
C PRO A 362 11.90 2.20 19.75
N GLU A 363 10.62 2.55 19.62
CA GLU A 363 9.76 2.90 20.76
C GLU A 363 9.41 1.69 21.64
N SER A 364 9.38 0.47 21.07
CA SER A 364 8.92 -0.73 21.77
C SER A 364 9.93 -1.88 21.78
N GLY A 365 10.91 -1.88 20.87
CA GLY A 365 11.78 -3.03 20.61
C GLY A 365 11.09 -4.18 19.87
N ASN A 366 9.82 -4.03 19.50
CA ASN A 366 9.13 -4.99 18.63
C ASN A 366 9.77 -4.99 17.23
N VAL A 367 9.57 -6.08 16.49
CA VAL A 367 10.03 -6.20 15.11
C VAL A 367 8.84 -6.26 14.17
N LEU A 368 8.75 -5.31 13.24
CA LEU A 368 7.80 -5.34 12.15
C LEU A 368 8.45 -5.94 10.91
N VAL A 369 7.81 -6.95 10.35
CA VAL A 369 8.22 -7.56 9.08
C VAL A 369 7.15 -7.29 8.03
N GLY A 370 7.53 -6.56 6.98
CA GLY A 370 6.70 -6.40 5.79
C GLY A 370 7.08 -7.46 4.76
N PHE A 371 6.10 -8.22 4.26
CA PHE A 371 6.36 -9.34 3.34
C PHE A 371 6.35 -8.94 1.86
N GLY A 372 6.57 -7.65 1.56
CA GLY A 372 6.93 -7.20 0.22
C GLY A 372 5.90 -7.56 -0.86
N ASN A 373 6.23 -8.57 -1.69
CA ASN A 373 5.38 -9.01 -2.79
C ASN A 373 4.03 -9.61 -2.33
N SER A 374 3.94 -10.09 -1.09
CA SER A 374 2.67 -10.47 -0.47
C SER A 374 2.04 -9.29 0.25
N PRO A 375 0.71 -9.12 0.18
CA PRO A 375 -0.01 -8.04 0.82
C PRO A 375 -0.23 -8.28 2.32
N THR A 376 0.83 -8.57 3.06
CA THR A 376 0.79 -8.89 4.50
C THR A 376 1.99 -8.30 5.26
N TYR A 377 1.79 -8.06 6.55
CA TYR A 377 2.82 -7.65 7.48
C TYR A 377 2.52 -8.19 8.88
N VAL A 378 3.58 -8.44 9.64
CA VAL A 378 3.49 -9.07 10.96
C VAL A 378 4.40 -8.34 11.94
N GLU A 379 3.86 -7.98 13.10
CA GLU A 379 4.62 -7.43 14.22
C GLU A 379 4.89 -8.53 15.25
N TYR A 380 6.14 -8.63 15.67
CA TYR A 380 6.65 -9.63 16.60
C TYR A 380 7.26 -8.95 17.82
N THR A 381 7.34 -9.67 18.94
CA THR A 381 8.31 -9.35 19.98
C THR A 381 9.74 -9.58 19.47
N ALA A 382 10.74 -9.05 20.17
CA ALA A 382 12.15 -9.28 19.83
C ALA A 382 12.53 -10.77 19.77
N ASP A 383 11.93 -11.62 20.63
CA ASP A 383 12.14 -13.08 20.68
C ASP A 383 11.22 -13.87 19.72
N GLY A 384 10.50 -13.20 18.81
CA GLY A 384 9.82 -13.84 17.68
C GLY A 384 8.38 -14.29 17.95
N GLN A 385 7.78 -13.93 19.09
CA GLN A 385 6.35 -14.14 19.32
C GLN A 385 5.54 -13.20 18.42
N VAL A 386 4.64 -13.77 17.59
CA VAL A 386 3.71 -12.99 16.77
C VAL A 386 2.76 -12.21 17.67
N LEU A 387 2.75 -10.88 17.56
CA LEU A 387 1.83 -9.99 18.26
C LEU A 387 0.63 -9.66 17.38
N CYS A 388 0.89 -9.13 16.18
CA CYS A 388 -0.14 -8.74 15.23
C CYS A 388 0.15 -9.28 13.85
N ASN A 389 -0.91 -9.75 13.19
CA ASN A 389 -0.86 -10.25 11.82
C ASN A 389 -1.99 -9.59 11.04
N MET A 390 -1.64 -8.98 9.90
CA MET A 390 -2.58 -8.28 9.05
C MET A 390 -2.26 -8.48 7.58
N HIS A 391 -3.31 -8.60 6.77
CA HIS A 391 -3.20 -8.64 5.32
C HIS A 391 -4.24 -7.75 4.65
N TYR A 392 -3.94 -7.23 3.47
CA TYR A 392 -4.77 -6.25 2.74
C TYR A 392 -5.18 -6.72 1.33
N ALA A 393 -5.10 -8.02 1.09
CA ALA A 393 -5.75 -8.70 -0.02
C ALA A 393 -6.17 -10.11 0.42
N PRO A 394 -7.13 -10.76 -0.23
CA PRO A 394 -7.60 -12.09 0.17
C PRO A 394 -6.46 -13.09 0.31
N HIS A 395 -6.48 -13.91 1.37
CA HIS A 395 -5.44 -14.89 1.66
C HIS A 395 -5.10 -15.82 0.49
N ILE A 396 -6.13 -16.26 -0.26
CA ILE A 396 -5.97 -17.09 -1.47
C ILE A 396 -5.09 -16.44 -2.55
N ALA A 397 -5.00 -15.10 -2.58
CA ALA A 397 -4.26 -14.36 -3.60
C ALA A 397 -2.74 -14.40 -3.41
N PHE A 398 -2.23 -14.85 -2.27
CA PHE A 398 -0.78 -14.90 -2.02
C PHE A 398 -0.28 -16.19 -1.35
N GLU A 399 -1.14 -17.03 -0.77
CA GLU A 399 -0.73 -18.35 -0.28
C GLU A 399 -0.53 -19.35 -1.43
N LEU A 400 -1.39 -19.32 -2.44
CA LEU A 400 -1.34 -20.28 -3.55
C LEU A 400 -0.48 -19.81 -4.71
N VAL A 401 -0.46 -18.50 -5.01
CA VAL A 401 0.31 -17.95 -6.14
C VAL A 401 0.77 -16.50 -5.89
N ASP A 402 2.06 -16.30 -5.61
CA ASP A 402 2.68 -14.99 -5.31
C ASP A 402 2.90 -14.10 -6.57
N PHE A 403 1.84 -13.80 -7.30
CA PHE A 403 1.90 -12.94 -8.50
C PHE A 403 2.05 -11.44 -8.20
N GLY A 404 2.02 -11.04 -6.92
CA GLY A 404 2.14 -9.64 -6.51
C GLY A 404 1.04 -8.74 -7.08
N LEU A 405 -0.21 -9.22 -7.04
CA LEU A 405 -1.37 -8.59 -7.66
C LEU A 405 -1.83 -7.33 -6.90
N ALA A 406 -1.67 -7.37 -5.59
CA ALA A 406 -1.63 -6.21 -4.69
C ALA A 406 -0.47 -6.42 -3.71
N LYS A 407 0.31 -5.37 -3.45
CA LYS A 407 1.53 -5.44 -2.63
C LYS A 407 2.01 -4.07 -2.17
N SER A 408 2.98 -4.04 -1.27
CA SER A 408 3.70 -2.84 -0.84
C SER A 408 5.17 -3.19 -0.77
N TYR A 409 6.04 -2.38 -1.37
CA TYR A 409 7.46 -2.72 -1.48
C TYR A 409 8.12 -2.95 -0.11
N ARG A 410 7.79 -2.09 0.87
CA ARG A 410 8.10 -2.26 2.29
C ARG A 410 6.88 -1.81 3.09
N VAL A 411 6.85 -2.21 4.37
CA VAL A 411 5.93 -1.68 5.37
C VAL A 411 6.78 -1.26 6.56
N PHE A 412 6.53 -0.04 7.05
CA PHE A 412 7.20 0.51 8.22
C PHE A 412 6.18 0.98 9.24
N LYS A 413 6.63 1.22 10.46
CA LYS A 413 5.87 1.84 11.54
C LYS A 413 6.70 2.91 12.20
N SER A 414 6.14 4.11 12.29
CA SER A 414 6.80 5.25 12.93
C SER A 414 5.78 6.27 13.43
N PRO A 415 6.08 7.02 14.51
CA PRO A 415 5.29 8.18 14.88
C PRO A 415 5.30 9.22 13.76
N TRP A 416 4.15 9.85 13.53
CA TRP A 416 4.02 10.96 12.60
C TRP A 416 3.01 11.98 13.14
N VAL A 417 3.38 13.25 13.06
CA VAL A 417 2.49 14.37 13.40
C VAL A 417 2.19 15.15 12.12
N GLY A 418 0.95 15.05 11.66
CA GLY A 418 0.45 15.76 10.49
C GLY A 418 -0.40 16.98 10.88
N ARG A 419 -0.07 18.12 10.28
CA ARG A 419 -0.71 19.44 10.43
C ARG A 419 -1.07 19.99 9.05
N PRO A 420 -2.02 19.38 8.34
CA PRO A 420 -2.38 19.81 6.98
C PRO A 420 -2.91 21.25 7.00
N LYS A 421 -2.62 22.01 5.92
CA LYS A 421 -3.16 23.38 5.73
C LYS A 421 -4.61 23.41 5.21
N THR A 422 -5.19 22.24 4.93
CA THR A 422 -6.61 22.11 4.58
C THR A 422 -7.47 22.26 5.83
N VAL A 423 -8.79 22.30 5.66
CA VAL A 423 -9.77 22.25 6.76
C VAL A 423 -10.51 20.91 6.74
N PRO A 424 -11.25 20.55 7.79
CA PRO A 424 -12.07 19.34 7.80
C PRO A 424 -13.07 19.31 6.64
N ASP A 425 -13.20 18.13 6.02
CA ASP A 425 -14.20 17.85 5.00
C ASP A 425 -15.49 17.38 5.65
N VAL A 426 -16.64 17.90 5.19
CA VAL A 426 -17.96 17.57 5.74
C VAL A 426 -18.95 17.18 4.66
N LYS A 427 -19.73 16.12 4.90
CA LYS A 427 -20.81 15.68 4.01
C LYS A 427 -22.08 15.37 4.78
N ILE A 428 -23.21 15.91 4.32
CA ILE A 428 -24.54 15.52 4.82
C ILE A 428 -25.12 14.40 3.96
N LYS A 429 -25.51 13.29 4.59
CA LYS A 429 -26.17 12.16 3.93
C LYS A 429 -27.06 11.42 4.92
N ASN A 430 -28.29 11.08 4.51
CA ASN A 430 -29.23 10.27 5.28
C ASN A 430 -29.44 10.74 6.75
N GLY A 431 -29.59 12.05 6.96
CA GLY A 431 -29.80 12.63 8.29
C GLY A 431 -28.55 12.63 9.19
N LYS A 432 -27.36 12.42 8.63
CA LYS A 432 -26.09 12.49 9.34
C LYS A 432 -25.13 13.48 8.71
N ALA A 433 -24.31 14.12 9.54
CA ALA A 433 -23.14 14.87 9.12
C ALA A 433 -21.88 14.01 9.34
N TYR A 434 -21.19 13.69 8.26
CA TYR A 434 -19.92 12.96 8.29
C TYR A 434 -18.77 13.95 8.20
N VAL A 435 -17.74 13.76 9.00
CA VAL A 435 -16.54 14.61 9.04
C VAL A 435 -15.27 13.77 9.04
N SER A 436 -14.27 14.22 8.29
CA SER A 436 -12.89 13.72 8.37
C SER A 436 -11.91 14.84 8.06
N TRP A 437 -10.62 14.63 8.39
CA TRP A 437 -9.56 15.57 8.02
C TRP A 437 -8.28 14.83 7.69
N ASN A 438 -8.02 14.68 6.38
CA ASN A 438 -6.93 13.85 5.85
C ASN A 438 -5.56 14.31 6.35
N GLY A 439 -4.96 13.54 7.25
CA GLY A 439 -3.65 13.78 7.83
C GLY A 439 -3.60 14.69 9.07
N ALA A 440 -4.74 15.16 9.60
CA ALA A 440 -4.73 15.95 10.84
C ALA A 440 -4.64 15.01 12.06
N THR A 441 -3.42 14.68 12.47
CA THR A 441 -3.18 13.63 13.49
C THR A 441 -3.52 14.10 14.90
N GLU A 442 -3.42 15.40 15.17
CA GLU A 442 -3.65 16.01 16.50
C GLU A 442 -5.13 16.20 16.85
N VAL A 443 -6.05 15.94 15.92
CA VAL A 443 -7.49 15.98 16.19
C VAL A 443 -7.89 14.83 17.13
N THR A 444 -8.46 15.15 18.28
CA THR A 444 -8.98 14.17 19.25
C THR A 444 -10.50 14.17 19.33
N GLY A 445 -11.14 15.26 18.89
CA GLY A 445 -12.59 15.41 18.96
C GLY A 445 -13.15 16.34 17.90
N TRP A 446 -14.48 16.36 17.83
CA TRP A 446 -15.26 17.14 16.89
C TRP A 446 -16.39 17.86 17.62
N ARG A 447 -16.66 19.11 17.24
CA ARG A 447 -17.78 19.91 17.75
C ARG A 447 -18.70 20.31 16.61
N LEU A 448 -19.93 19.82 16.63
CA LEU A 448 -20.98 20.22 15.72
C LEU A 448 -21.54 21.58 16.15
N GLN A 449 -21.60 22.52 15.21
CA GLN A 449 -22.22 23.82 15.40
C GLN A 449 -23.27 24.09 14.32
N THR A 450 -24.29 24.87 14.66
CA THR A 450 -25.41 25.23 13.77
C THR A 450 -25.58 26.75 13.68
N ALA A 451 -26.07 27.22 12.53
CA ALA A 451 -26.48 28.60 12.32
C ALA A 451 -27.74 28.68 11.43
N LYS A 452 -28.46 29.81 11.50
CA LYS A 452 -29.65 30.07 10.68
C LYS A 452 -29.32 30.50 9.24
N THR A 453 -28.13 31.04 9.02
CA THR A 453 -27.71 31.55 7.70
C THR A 453 -26.31 31.06 7.37
N LEU A 454 -26.01 30.98 6.06
CA LEU A 454 -24.68 30.61 5.58
C LEU A 454 -23.63 31.70 5.86
N ALA A 455 -24.06 32.96 5.90
CA ALA A 455 -23.21 34.13 6.14
C ALA A 455 -22.99 34.44 7.63
N ALA A 456 -23.40 33.52 8.51
CA ALA A 456 -23.20 33.64 9.94
C ALA A 456 -21.71 33.82 10.28
N THR A 457 -21.43 34.79 11.13
CA THR A 457 -20.11 34.99 11.75
C THR A 457 -19.84 33.92 12.80
N ASP A 458 -18.58 33.76 13.20
CA ASP A 458 -18.18 32.72 14.18
C ASP A 458 -18.99 32.76 15.49
N ASN A 459 -19.42 33.95 15.93
CA ASN A 459 -20.19 34.15 17.16
C ASN A 459 -21.68 33.75 17.03
N GLU A 460 -22.19 33.60 15.81
CA GLU A 460 -23.58 33.21 15.55
C GLU A 460 -23.76 31.69 15.47
N PHE A 461 -22.65 30.94 15.40
CA PHE A 461 -22.68 29.49 15.44
C PHE A 461 -22.86 28.99 16.87
N VAL A 462 -23.92 28.21 17.09
CA VAL A 462 -24.23 27.61 18.39
C VAL A 462 -23.77 26.16 18.40
N THR A 463 -23.06 25.77 19.46
CA THR A 463 -22.65 24.38 19.68
C THR A 463 -23.85 23.49 19.97
N VAL A 464 -23.96 22.39 19.22
CA VAL A 464 -25.02 21.39 19.36
C VAL A 464 -24.53 20.17 20.12
N GLN A 465 -23.37 19.64 19.73
CA GLN A 465 -22.83 18.39 20.26
C GLN A 465 -21.32 18.34 20.09
N GLU A 466 -20.62 17.68 21.02
CA GLU A 466 -19.23 17.26 20.87
C GLU A 466 -19.12 15.74 20.89
N LEU A 467 -18.24 15.18 20.06
CA LEU A 467 -17.92 13.76 20.01
C LEU A 467 -16.40 13.57 19.99
N GLN A 468 -15.94 12.46 20.55
CA GLN A 468 -14.54 12.02 20.36
C GLN A 468 -14.35 11.54 18.91
N ARG A 469 -13.13 11.67 18.39
CA ARG A 469 -12.76 11.14 17.09
C ARG A 469 -12.86 9.61 17.14
N ASP A 470 -13.63 9.04 16.21
CA ASP A 470 -13.74 7.60 15.99
C ASP A 470 -13.18 7.27 14.60
N GLY A 471 -12.04 6.57 14.55
CA GLY A 471 -11.31 6.27 13.32
C GLY A 471 -10.98 7.52 12.48
N PHE A 472 -11.06 7.37 11.16
CA PHE A 472 -10.84 8.47 10.20
C PHE A 472 -12.06 9.38 10.01
N GLU A 473 -13.26 8.79 9.97
CA GLU A 473 -14.52 9.49 9.71
C GLU A 473 -15.45 9.32 10.91
N THR A 474 -15.88 10.45 11.48
CA THR A 474 -16.87 10.48 12.57
C THR A 474 -18.19 11.01 12.03
N SER A 475 -19.31 10.56 12.60
CA SER A 475 -20.65 11.00 12.17
C SER A 475 -21.49 11.55 13.31
N PHE A 476 -22.19 12.66 13.06
CA PHE A 476 -23.21 13.23 13.94
C PHE A 476 -24.59 12.93 13.38
N SER A 477 -25.52 12.56 14.26
CA SER A 477 -26.95 12.56 13.91
C SER A 477 -27.46 14.00 13.85
N LEU A 478 -28.23 14.33 12.81
CA LEU A 478 -28.83 15.65 12.66
C LEU A 478 -30.33 15.57 12.87
N ASP A 479 -30.83 16.47 13.72
CA ASP A 479 -32.28 16.71 13.81
C ASP A 479 -32.70 17.72 12.72
N ASN A 480 -33.94 17.62 12.24
CA ASN A 480 -34.50 18.40 11.12
C ASN A 480 -34.67 19.92 11.39
N THR A 481 -34.02 20.44 12.42
CA THR A 481 -34.17 21.80 12.96
C THR A 481 -32.99 22.72 12.65
N HIS A 482 -31.89 22.18 12.13
CA HIS A 482 -30.66 22.92 11.83
C HIS A 482 -30.69 23.38 10.37
N ASP A 483 -30.50 24.66 10.03
CA ASP A 483 -30.50 25.14 8.63
C ASP A 483 -29.11 24.98 7.96
N TYR A 484 -28.07 25.38 8.69
CA TYR A 484 -26.67 25.25 8.29
C TYR A 484 -25.86 24.67 9.44
N VAL A 485 -24.96 23.74 9.12
CA VAL A 485 -24.06 23.14 10.10
C VAL A 485 -22.61 23.26 9.66
N ARG A 486 -21.71 23.38 10.62
CA ARG A 486 -20.26 23.23 10.45
C ARG A 486 -19.72 22.35 11.56
N ILE A 487 -18.55 21.76 11.35
CA ILE A 487 -17.90 20.93 12.34
C ILE A 487 -16.51 21.51 12.63
N VAL A 488 -16.24 21.74 13.91
CA VAL A 488 -14.96 22.25 14.41
C VAL A 488 -14.12 21.07 14.87
N ALA A 489 -12.87 21.00 14.40
CA ALA A 489 -11.87 20.06 14.89
C ALA A 489 -11.32 20.51 16.23
N LEU A 490 -11.21 19.59 17.18
CA LEU A 490 -10.70 19.85 18.53
C LEU A 490 -9.41 19.07 18.78
N ASP A 491 -8.45 19.71 19.44
CA ASP A 491 -7.24 19.05 19.94
C ASP A 491 -7.46 18.36 21.30
N ALA A 492 -6.40 17.79 21.88
CA ALA A 492 -6.45 17.12 23.19
C ALA A 492 -6.85 18.04 24.36
N ALA A 493 -6.65 19.35 24.25
CA ALA A 493 -7.08 20.35 25.23
C ALA A 493 -8.54 20.79 25.02
N LYS A 494 -9.20 20.28 23.97
CA LYS A 494 -10.52 20.69 23.47
C LYS A 494 -10.55 22.09 22.88
N ASP A 495 -9.38 22.62 22.49
CA ASP A 495 -9.26 23.88 21.79
C ASP A 495 -9.57 23.69 20.31
N ALA A 496 -10.15 24.73 19.70
CA ALA A 496 -10.55 24.70 18.30
C ALA A 496 -9.32 24.84 17.39
N MET A 497 -9.09 23.85 16.52
CA MET A 497 -7.98 23.85 15.57
C MET A 497 -8.38 24.51 14.24
N ALA A 498 -9.50 24.06 13.66
CA ALA A 498 -10.06 24.55 12.41
C ALA A 498 -11.55 24.21 12.30
N SER A 499 -12.26 24.93 11.45
CA SER A 499 -13.67 24.66 11.14
C SER A 499 -13.84 24.19 9.70
N SER A 500 -14.72 23.22 9.49
CA SER A 500 -15.18 22.86 8.15
C SER A 500 -15.90 24.04 7.49
N VAL A 501 -16.09 23.95 6.17
CA VAL A 501 -17.08 24.80 5.50
C VAL A 501 -18.47 24.56 6.09
N ALA A 502 -19.29 25.61 6.18
CA ALA A 502 -20.68 25.49 6.57
C ALA A 502 -21.49 24.87 5.42
N VAL A 503 -22.27 23.84 5.73
CA VAL A 503 -23.09 23.11 4.76
C VAL A 503 -24.56 23.21 5.11
N LYS A 504 -25.40 23.40 4.09
CA LYS A 504 -26.84 23.41 4.24
C LYS A 504 -27.35 22.01 4.53
N THR A 505 -28.24 21.88 5.51
CA THR A 505 -28.94 20.62 5.77
C THR A 505 -30.16 20.49 4.85
N PRO A 506 -30.54 19.26 4.44
CA PRO A 506 -31.80 19.05 3.73
C PRO A 506 -32.98 19.36 4.66
N GLY A 507 -33.61 20.52 4.49
CA GLY A 507 -34.77 20.88 5.30
C GLY A 507 -35.96 19.93 5.13
N SER A 508 -36.74 19.74 6.20
CA SER A 508 -38.00 18.98 6.27
C SER A 508 -38.96 19.26 5.11
N ARG A 509 -38.98 20.51 4.61
CA ARG A 509 -39.82 20.93 3.47
C ARG A 509 -39.59 20.13 2.19
N SER A 510 -38.38 19.63 1.94
CA SER A 510 -38.07 18.88 0.71
C SER A 510 -38.70 17.49 0.69
N VAL A 511 -38.80 16.83 1.85
CA VAL A 511 -39.42 15.51 1.99
C VAL A 511 -40.93 15.65 2.01
N ALA A 512 -41.47 16.61 2.76
CA ALA A 512 -42.91 16.90 2.77
C ALA A 512 -43.44 17.29 1.38
N LEU A 513 -42.70 18.13 0.63
CA LEU A 513 -43.06 18.50 -0.74
C LEU A 513 -42.96 17.32 -1.71
N ARG A 514 -41.96 16.44 -1.56
CA ARG A 514 -41.85 15.20 -2.37
C ARG A 514 -42.99 14.23 -2.06
N ILE A 515 -43.34 14.03 -0.79
CA ILE A 515 -44.48 13.21 -0.38
C ILE A 515 -45.78 13.82 -0.92
N PHE A 516 -45.96 15.14 -0.80
CA PHE A 516 -47.11 15.85 -1.34
C PHE A 516 -47.20 15.72 -2.87
N LEU A 517 -46.08 15.84 -3.60
CA LEU A 517 -46.02 15.64 -5.05
C LEU A 517 -46.33 14.19 -5.45
N ILE A 518 -45.83 13.20 -4.71
CA ILE A 518 -46.14 11.78 -4.92
C ILE A 518 -47.63 11.52 -4.68
N LEU A 519 -48.21 12.07 -3.60
CA LEU A 519 -49.64 11.95 -3.30
C LEU A 519 -50.50 12.61 -4.38
N MET A 520 -50.10 13.78 -4.88
CA MET A 520 -50.76 14.46 -6.01
C MET A 520 -50.71 13.64 -7.30
N LEU A 521 -49.56 13.01 -7.61
CA LEU A 521 -49.40 12.11 -8.75
C LEU A 521 -50.29 10.86 -8.62
N CYS A 522 -50.30 10.23 -7.44
CA CYS A 522 -51.18 9.10 -7.15
C CYS A 522 -52.67 9.49 -7.28
N PHE A 523 -53.05 10.68 -6.80
CA PHE A 523 -54.41 11.19 -6.90
C PHE A 523 -54.82 11.50 -8.34
N ALA A 524 -53.93 12.10 -9.14
CA ALA A 524 -54.16 12.34 -10.56
C ALA A 524 -54.30 11.02 -11.35
N LEU A 525 -53.48 10.02 -11.03
CA LEU A 525 -53.60 8.65 -11.59
C LEU A 525 -54.94 8.01 -11.20
N LEU A 526 -55.38 8.16 -9.95
CA LEU A 526 -56.67 7.64 -9.49
C LEU A 526 -57.84 8.31 -10.21
N ILE A 527 -57.80 9.63 -10.39
CA ILE A 527 -58.82 10.37 -11.15
C ILE A 527 -58.80 9.96 -12.62
N SER A 528 -57.63 9.79 -13.22
CA SER A 528 -57.51 9.37 -14.62
C SER A 528 -58.06 7.95 -14.85
N THR A 529 -57.85 7.04 -13.88
CA THR A 529 -58.39 5.67 -13.96
C THR A 529 -59.89 5.63 -13.68
N LEU A 530 -60.41 6.46 -12.77
CA LEU A 530 -61.86 6.64 -12.58
C LEU A 530 -62.53 7.29 -13.80
N ALA A 531 -61.90 8.31 -14.40
CA ALA A 531 -62.40 8.95 -15.60
C ALA A 531 -62.39 7.97 -16.78
N ALA A 532 -61.31 7.19 -16.95
CA ALA A 532 -61.22 6.15 -17.97
C ALA A 532 -62.25 5.04 -17.76
N SER A 533 -62.50 4.60 -16.52
CA SER A 533 -63.51 3.58 -16.22
C SER A 533 -64.93 4.09 -16.44
N LEU A 534 -65.24 5.34 -16.05
CA LEU A 534 -66.52 5.98 -16.33
C LEU A 534 -66.74 6.21 -17.84
N PHE A 535 -65.67 6.55 -18.58
CA PHE A 535 -65.72 6.70 -20.03
C PHE A 535 -65.92 5.35 -20.73
N PHE A 536 -65.26 4.29 -20.26
CA PHE A 536 -65.46 2.92 -20.74
C PHE A 536 -66.88 2.40 -20.46
N VAL A 537 -67.40 2.62 -19.25
CA VAL A 537 -68.75 2.22 -18.83
C VAL A 537 -69.83 2.98 -19.59
N ARG A 538 -69.60 4.25 -19.96
CA ARG A 538 -70.55 5.05 -20.77
C ARG A 538 -70.50 4.77 -22.26
N ARG A 539 -69.34 4.42 -22.83
CA ARG A 539 -69.18 4.25 -24.28
C ARG A 539 -69.45 2.82 -24.77
N PHE A 540 -69.47 1.83 -23.88
CA PHE A 540 -69.79 0.44 -24.20
C PHE A 540 -70.76 -0.17 -23.18
N PRO A 541 -72.09 -0.12 -23.41
CA PRO A 541 -73.07 -0.83 -22.58
C PRO A 541 -73.00 -2.37 -22.69
N ALA A 542 -72.15 -2.89 -23.57
CA ALA A 542 -72.11 -4.30 -23.95
C ALA A 542 -71.18 -5.19 -23.10
N PHE A 543 -70.87 -4.80 -21.86
CA PHE A 543 -70.04 -5.60 -20.94
C PHE A 543 -70.77 -6.04 -19.66
N ARG A 544 -72.07 -6.32 -19.76
CA ARG A 544 -72.81 -7.07 -18.73
C ARG A 544 -72.83 -8.59 -18.93
N GLN A 545 -72.19 -9.11 -19.97
CA GLN A 545 -72.04 -10.56 -20.16
C GLN A 545 -70.64 -10.87 -20.68
N LEU A 546 -69.75 -11.23 -19.78
CA LEU A 546 -68.59 -12.06 -20.08
C LEU A 546 -68.28 -12.91 -18.85
N SER A 547 -69.19 -13.83 -18.59
CA SER A 547 -68.83 -15.07 -17.92
C SER A 547 -68.02 -15.92 -18.91
N LYS A 548 -66.95 -16.52 -18.39
CA LYS A 548 -66.12 -17.58 -19.00
C LYS A 548 -65.12 -17.13 -20.09
N LEU A 549 -63.87 -17.00 -19.65
CA LEU A 549 -62.68 -17.06 -20.51
C LEU A 549 -61.71 -18.12 -19.95
N SER A 550 -62.17 -19.36 -19.95
CA SER A 550 -61.31 -20.52 -20.13
C SER A 550 -61.22 -20.75 -21.64
N ASP A 551 -60.18 -20.21 -22.30
CA ASP A 551 -59.58 -20.73 -23.54
C ASP A 551 -58.68 -19.68 -24.18
N PHE A 552 -57.55 -19.41 -23.54
CA PHE A 552 -56.41 -18.77 -24.20
C PHE A 552 -55.10 -19.40 -23.71
N ARG A 553 -55.05 -20.74 -23.74
CA ARG A 553 -53.85 -21.51 -23.38
C ARG A 553 -53.29 -22.37 -24.52
N ALA A 554 -53.79 -22.22 -25.73
CA ALA A 554 -53.34 -23.04 -26.86
C ALA A 554 -53.20 -22.21 -28.14
N ARG A 555 -52.20 -21.31 -28.18
CA ARG A 555 -51.61 -20.78 -29.43
C ARG A 555 -50.38 -19.90 -29.13
N MET A 556 -49.29 -20.54 -28.75
CA MET A 556 -47.95 -20.09 -29.12
C MET A 556 -46.93 -21.21 -28.83
N TYR A 557 -46.80 -22.12 -29.77
CA TYR A 557 -45.61 -22.94 -29.93
C TYR A 557 -45.26 -23.00 -31.42
N ARG A 558 -44.01 -22.65 -31.72
CA ARG A 558 -43.24 -22.78 -32.98
C ARG A 558 -43.50 -21.78 -34.10
N ALA A 559 -42.57 -20.84 -34.23
CA ALA A 559 -41.55 -20.76 -35.28
C ALA A 559 -40.77 -19.44 -35.03
N THR A 560 -39.45 -19.34 -34.91
CA THR A 560 -38.41 -19.83 -35.82
C THR A 560 -37.05 -19.66 -35.13
N ARG A 561 -36.17 -20.64 -35.33
CA ARG A 561 -34.71 -20.52 -35.22
C ARG A 561 -34.18 -19.53 -36.27
N ARG A 562 -33.20 -18.70 -35.92
CA ARG A 562 -32.05 -18.45 -36.80
C ARG A 562 -30.79 -18.02 -36.03
N ASN A 563 -29.71 -18.67 -36.43
CA ASN A 563 -28.31 -18.57 -36.04
C ASN A 563 -27.76 -17.16 -35.84
N ARG A 564 -26.79 -17.04 -34.92
CA ARG A 564 -25.50 -16.40 -35.20
C ARG A 564 -24.41 -17.03 -34.35
N GLU A 565 -23.48 -17.69 -35.03
CA GLU A 565 -22.14 -18.02 -34.55
C GLU A 565 -21.38 -16.73 -34.24
N TYR A 566 -20.57 -16.77 -33.18
CA TYR A 566 -19.27 -16.11 -33.12
C TYR A 566 -18.37 -17.00 -32.26
N ASP A 567 -17.22 -17.35 -32.82
CA ASP A 567 -16.17 -18.17 -32.22
C ASP A 567 -14.89 -17.33 -32.08
N TYR A 568 -13.96 -17.89 -31.32
CA TYR A 568 -12.55 -17.54 -31.09
C TYR A 568 -12.13 -16.73 -29.85
N GLU A 569 -11.51 -17.49 -28.94
CA GLU A 569 -10.23 -17.28 -28.25
C GLU A 569 -10.05 -16.04 -27.35
N THR A 570 -9.98 -16.30 -26.05
CA THR A 570 -9.30 -15.43 -25.08
C THR A 570 -8.08 -16.13 -24.51
N ASP A 571 -6.92 -15.77 -25.03
CA ASP A 571 -5.60 -16.03 -24.45
C ASP A 571 -5.38 -15.09 -23.24
N PRO A 572 -4.54 -15.49 -22.26
CA PRO A 572 -4.35 -14.76 -21.01
C PRO A 572 -3.47 -13.51 -21.16
N LEU A 573 -3.92 -12.43 -20.51
CA LEU A 573 -3.23 -11.15 -20.31
C LEU A 573 -1.89 -11.34 -19.58
N LEU A 574 -0.79 -11.34 -20.33
CA LEU A 574 0.54 -10.97 -19.83
C LEU A 574 0.82 -9.53 -20.25
N MET A 575 0.59 -8.57 -19.35
CA MET A 575 1.05 -7.19 -19.55
C MET A 575 2.49 -7.02 -19.07
N ASN A 576 3.30 -6.55 -20.01
CA ASN A 576 4.62 -5.95 -19.83
C ASN A 576 4.55 -4.76 -18.86
N ASP A 577 5.34 -4.82 -17.79
CA ASP A 577 5.76 -3.66 -17.01
C ASP A 577 7.24 -3.37 -17.28
N ARG A 578 7.55 -3.00 -18.53
CA ARG A 578 8.80 -2.35 -18.91
C ARG A 578 8.51 -1.40 -20.07
N ASP A 579 8.26 -0.13 -19.75
CA ASP A 579 8.53 0.97 -20.68
C ASP A 579 8.90 2.28 -19.93
N ASP A 580 10.07 2.78 -20.34
CA ASP A 580 10.71 4.11 -20.26
C ASP A 580 11.18 4.75 -18.94
#